data_AF-A0AAQ4FGN3-F1
#
_entry.id   AF-A0AAQ4FGN3-F1
#
_cell.length_a   1.000
_cell.length_b   1.000
_cell.length_c   1.000
_cell.angle_alpha   90.00
_cell.angle_beta   90.00
_cell.angle_gamma   90.00
#
_symmetry.space_group_name_H-M   'P 1'
#
loop_
_entity.id
_entity.type
_entity.pdbx_description
1 polymer ?
#
loop_
_entity_poly.entity_id
_entity_poly.type
_entity_poly.pdbx_seq_one_letter_code
_entity_poly.pdbx_strand_id
1 'polypeptide(L)'
;HPLDESRQLYLSFDYCHILKNIRSQFLDEKRIFRNKGKLILRVYLRLLYKVQERQGAFKMVRCLTKKHLWPSKFEKMNVSRAVDIFSPQVTSVLRFLQQHGHRLGAPGFQDCFPTVEFMETVYKWFSVHNIKSTTFCTVSRDAWKMPFNSASDERLLWLETECLDYFASWKEGAFHKLEYLTVETHEALTVTTESTVMHTKHLLNAGFHFVLTGKFSSDDVESLPAQKVAGTAPLLTGAFTTPSTMLSELEYKPIAEPYLQPPSVTAKCAVYNGIYLRSIHQSPSTTVLPIVYLSKHLDPHKLSCGHCTHPNMASNVLIFACVQIKFVIRRSESFGRYGRS
;
A
#
# COMPACT_ATOMS: atom_id res chain seq x y z
N HIS A 1 -19.96 -10.82 -5.60
CA HIS A 1 -20.21 -9.39 -5.90
C HIS A 1 -21.69 -9.12 -5.63
N PRO A 2 -22.13 -7.91 -5.19
CA PRO A 2 -23.52 -7.68 -4.74
C PRO A 2 -24.58 -7.90 -5.83
N LEU A 3 -24.21 -7.87 -7.11
CA LEU A 3 -25.11 -8.13 -8.24
C LEU A 3 -24.77 -9.41 -9.03
N ASP A 4 -23.67 -10.08 -8.66
CA ASP A 4 -23.19 -11.25 -9.40
C ASP A 4 -22.47 -12.19 -8.42
N GLU A 5 -23.12 -13.28 -8.04
CA GLU A 5 -22.57 -14.24 -7.10
C GLU A 5 -21.33 -14.95 -7.64
N SER A 6 -21.18 -15.04 -8.98
CA SER A 6 -20.02 -15.68 -9.62
C SER A 6 -18.74 -14.84 -9.53
N ARG A 7 -18.86 -13.53 -9.31
CA ARG A 7 -17.70 -12.63 -9.22
C ARG A 7 -17.18 -12.54 -7.79
N GLN A 8 -15.96 -13.01 -7.60
CA GLN A 8 -15.22 -12.87 -6.35
C GLN A 8 -14.74 -11.43 -6.17
N LEU A 9 -14.82 -10.92 -4.93
CA LEU A 9 -14.25 -9.64 -4.53
C LEU A 9 -13.10 -9.93 -3.57
N TYR A 10 -11.92 -9.40 -3.87
CA TYR A 10 -10.73 -9.54 -3.06
C TYR A 10 -10.48 -8.21 -2.34
N LEU A 11 -10.57 -8.23 -1.01
CA LEU A 11 -10.45 -7.05 -0.17
C LEU A 11 -9.02 -6.89 0.30
N SER A 12 -8.48 -5.68 0.16
CA SER A 12 -7.11 -5.39 0.55
C SER A 12 -7.03 -4.01 1.20
N PHE A 13 -6.17 -3.91 2.21
CA PHE A 13 -5.70 -2.64 2.74
C PHE A 13 -4.49 -2.15 1.94
N ASP A 14 -4.25 -0.85 1.98
CA ASP A 14 -3.10 -0.24 1.32
C ASP A 14 -1.78 -0.68 1.97
N TYR A 15 -0.98 -1.44 1.20
CA TYR A 15 0.32 -1.94 1.63
C TYR A 15 1.33 -0.82 1.94
N CYS A 16 1.20 0.37 1.34
CA CYS A 16 2.01 1.54 1.68
C CYS A 16 1.73 2.01 3.10
N HIS A 17 0.46 2.02 3.52
CA HIS A 17 0.07 2.38 4.89
C HIS A 17 0.48 1.31 5.90
N ILE A 18 0.35 0.02 5.56
CA ILE A 18 0.85 -1.09 6.40
C ILE A 18 2.35 -0.94 6.64
N LEU A 19 3.17 -0.69 5.60
CA LEU A 19 4.61 -0.49 5.75
C LEU A 19 4.94 0.70 6.67
N LYS A 20 4.23 1.83 6.52
CA LYS A 20 4.40 3.01 7.37
C LYS A 20 4.05 2.70 8.83
N ASN A 21 3.05 1.87 9.09
CA ASN A 21 2.67 1.41 10.43
C ASN A 21 3.75 0.51 11.03
N ILE A 22 4.24 -0.49 10.30
CA ILE A 22 5.34 -1.37 10.72
C ILE A 22 6.58 -0.54 11.08
N ARG A 23 6.99 0.38 10.20
CA ARG A 23 8.11 1.30 10.45
C ARG A 23 7.90 2.10 11.73
N SER A 24 6.71 2.69 11.90
CA SER A 24 6.43 3.56 13.04
C SER A 24 6.46 2.79 14.36
N GLN A 25 5.95 1.55 14.39
CA GLN A 25 6.00 0.69 15.56
C GLN A 25 7.41 0.17 15.86
N PHE A 26 8.18 -0.18 14.82
CA PHE A 26 9.57 -0.62 14.97
C PHE A 26 10.46 0.47 15.58
N LEU A 27 10.24 1.73 15.19
CA LEU A 27 10.99 2.88 15.70
C LEU A 27 10.48 3.42 17.04
N ASP A 28 9.31 2.99 17.50
CA ASP A 28 8.70 3.46 18.75
C ASP A 28 9.59 3.09 19.95
N GLU A 29 9.84 4.07 20.82
CA GLU A 29 10.68 3.88 22.00
C GLU A 29 10.02 2.99 23.05
N LYS A 30 8.69 2.99 23.08
CA LYS A 30 7.89 2.20 24.02
C LYS A 30 7.79 0.73 23.61
N ARG A 31 8.11 0.40 22.36
CA ARG A 31 8.05 -0.97 21.83
C ARG A 31 9.40 -1.65 21.87
N ILE A 32 9.39 -2.94 22.20
CA ILE A 32 10.57 -3.81 22.24
C ILE A 32 10.18 -5.08 21.55
N PHE A 33 10.36 -5.12 20.23
CA PHE A 33 10.01 -6.29 19.44
C PHE A 33 10.83 -7.51 19.87
N ARG A 34 10.14 -8.64 20.05
CA ARG A 34 10.75 -9.92 20.42
C ARG A 34 10.11 -11.05 19.63
N ASN A 35 10.91 -11.75 18.84
CA ASN A 35 10.49 -12.91 18.05
C ASN A 35 11.31 -14.13 18.46
N LYS A 36 10.66 -15.26 18.78
CA LYS A 36 11.32 -16.50 19.24
C LYS A 36 12.34 -16.27 20.37
N GLY A 37 11.98 -15.42 21.33
CA GLY A 37 12.86 -15.03 22.46
C GLY A 37 13.98 -14.03 22.11
N LYS A 38 14.23 -13.76 20.82
CA LYS A 38 15.28 -12.85 20.34
C LYS A 38 14.75 -11.44 20.11
N LEU A 39 15.58 -10.44 20.41
CA LEU A 39 15.19 -9.03 20.31
C LEU A 39 15.39 -8.47 18.90
N ILE A 40 14.39 -7.72 18.43
CA ILE A 40 14.43 -6.94 17.20
C ILE A 40 14.54 -5.46 17.61
N LEU A 41 15.69 -4.84 17.39
CA LEU A 41 16.05 -3.57 18.01
C LEU A 41 16.39 -2.48 16.99
N ARG A 42 15.64 -1.39 17.04
CA ARG A 42 15.95 -0.12 16.33
C ARG A 42 17.33 0.46 16.67
N VAL A 43 17.92 0.05 17.80
CA VAL A 43 19.21 0.58 18.28
C VAL A 43 20.33 0.35 17.27
N TYR A 44 20.29 -0.75 16.51
CA TYR A 44 21.30 -1.03 15.49
C TYR A 44 21.30 0.02 14.37
N LEU A 45 20.13 0.55 14.01
CA LEU A 45 20.04 1.65 13.04
C LEU A 45 20.59 2.97 13.59
N ARG A 46 20.33 3.25 14.88
CA ARG A 46 20.88 4.44 15.56
C ARG A 46 22.40 4.33 15.70
N LEU A 47 22.91 3.14 16.00
CA LEU A 47 24.34 2.87 16.10
C LEU A 47 25.01 3.00 14.73
N LEU A 48 24.42 2.40 13.68
CA LEU A 48 24.88 2.57 12.30
C LEU A 48 24.96 4.05 11.92
N TYR A 49 23.91 4.82 12.20
CA TYR A 49 23.92 6.26 11.96
C TYR A 49 25.07 6.96 12.69
N LYS A 50 25.31 6.66 13.97
CA LYS A 50 26.45 7.22 14.73
C LYS A 50 27.81 6.84 14.14
N VAL A 51 27.98 5.61 13.67
CA VAL A 51 29.23 5.17 13.02
C VAL A 51 29.49 5.98 11.76
N GLN A 52 28.45 6.22 10.94
CA GLN A 52 28.57 7.04 9.74
C GLN A 52 28.91 8.50 10.04
N GLU A 53 28.31 9.09 11.08
CA GLU A 53 28.63 10.47 11.49
C GLU A 53 30.09 10.60 11.95
N ARG A 54 30.66 9.57 12.60
CA ARG A 54 32.08 9.56 13.00
C ARG A 54 33.03 9.43 11.82
N GLN A 55 32.65 8.67 10.79
CA GLN A 55 33.47 8.50 9.57
C GLN A 55 33.43 9.74 8.65
N GLY A 56 32.50 10.67 8.89
CA GLY A 56 32.40 11.93 8.16
C GLY A 56 31.95 11.73 6.71
N ALA A 57 32.87 11.91 5.76
CA ALA A 57 32.55 11.93 4.34
C ALA A 57 32.12 10.55 3.78
N PHE A 58 32.58 9.46 4.40
CA PHE A 58 32.27 8.11 3.94
C PHE A 58 31.04 7.55 4.66
N LYS A 59 29.92 7.42 3.94
CA LYS A 59 28.68 6.81 4.46
C LYS A 59 28.49 5.42 3.88
N MET A 60 28.49 4.40 4.74
CA MET A 60 28.20 3.02 4.35
C MET A 60 26.80 2.87 3.72
N VAL A 61 25.83 3.62 4.24
CA VAL A 61 24.45 3.69 3.73
C VAL A 61 24.10 5.15 3.44
N ARG A 62 23.85 5.46 2.18
CA ARG A 62 23.55 6.84 1.74
C ARG A 62 22.13 7.28 2.07
N CYS A 63 21.16 6.36 2.06
CA CYS A 63 19.76 6.70 2.31
C CYS A 63 19.50 7.02 3.78
N LEU A 64 20.27 6.47 4.72
CA LEU A 64 19.99 6.59 6.16
C LEU A 64 20.33 7.99 6.70
N THR A 65 19.30 8.74 7.10
CA THR A 65 19.42 10.09 7.66
C THR A 65 18.64 10.24 8.97
N LYS A 66 18.83 11.35 9.70
CA LYS A 66 18.07 11.68 10.91
C LYS A 66 16.54 11.57 10.72
N LYS A 67 16.05 11.94 9.53
CA LYS A 67 14.61 11.88 9.16
C LYS A 67 14.06 10.46 9.08
N HIS A 68 14.91 9.45 8.93
CA HIS A 68 14.52 8.05 8.94
C HIS A 68 14.35 7.53 10.37
N LEU A 69 15.28 7.89 11.26
CA LEU A 69 15.33 7.36 12.62
C LEU A 69 14.44 8.11 13.61
N TRP A 70 14.24 9.41 13.36
CA TRP A 70 13.40 10.30 14.17
C TRP A 70 12.45 11.07 13.26
N PRO A 71 11.47 10.40 12.62
CA PRO A 71 10.56 11.06 11.70
C PRO A 71 9.56 11.96 12.44
N SER A 72 9.42 13.21 11.99
CA SER A 72 8.30 14.08 12.34
C SER A 72 6.98 13.55 11.74
N LYS A 73 5.86 14.19 12.08
CA LYS A 73 4.54 13.85 11.52
C LYS A 73 4.55 13.81 9.98
N PHE A 74 5.25 14.76 9.34
CA PHE A 74 5.35 14.80 7.88
C PHE A 74 6.20 13.66 7.32
N GLU A 75 7.36 13.39 7.93
CA GLU A 75 8.24 12.30 7.47
C GLU A 75 7.63 10.92 7.71
N LYS A 76 6.74 10.77 8.71
CA LYS A 76 5.97 9.55 8.91
C LYS A 76 5.07 9.22 7.72
N MET A 77 4.57 10.21 6.99
CA MET A 77 3.72 9.97 5.81
C MET A 77 4.51 9.51 4.58
N ASN A 78 5.82 9.70 4.55
CA ASN A 78 6.65 9.37 3.40
C ASN A 78 6.94 7.86 3.33
N VAL A 79 6.39 7.18 2.31
CA VAL A 79 6.58 5.75 2.09
C VAL A 79 8.00 5.40 1.66
N SER A 80 8.65 6.23 0.83
CA SER A 80 10.04 6.00 0.39
C SER A 80 10.99 5.88 1.58
N ARG A 81 10.85 6.77 2.57
CA ARG A 81 11.64 6.70 3.82
C ARG A 81 11.35 5.44 4.63
N ALA A 82 10.14 4.89 4.55
CA ALA A 82 9.84 3.61 5.19
C ALA A 82 10.56 2.47 4.49
N VAL A 83 10.51 2.43 3.16
CA VAL A 83 11.21 1.43 2.34
C VAL A 83 12.72 1.48 2.58
N ASP A 84 13.30 2.69 2.60
CA ASP A 84 14.74 2.88 2.77
C ASP A 84 15.28 2.26 4.05
N ILE A 85 14.51 2.31 5.15
CA ILE A 85 14.90 1.71 6.44
C ILE A 85 15.09 0.20 6.31
N PHE A 86 14.18 -0.48 5.63
CA PHE A 86 14.21 -1.94 5.47
C PHE A 86 15.06 -2.40 4.28
N SER A 87 15.67 -1.47 3.54
CA SER A 87 16.32 -1.76 2.26
C SER A 87 17.51 -2.72 2.37
N PRO A 88 17.82 -3.47 1.29
CA PRO A 88 19.00 -4.34 1.21
C PRO A 88 20.31 -3.62 1.50
N GLN A 89 20.40 -2.32 1.19
CA GLN A 89 21.60 -1.52 1.49
C GLN A 89 21.83 -1.42 3.01
N VAL A 90 20.77 -1.19 3.79
CA VAL A 90 20.87 -1.11 5.24
C VAL A 90 21.17 -2.49 5.83
N THR A 91 20.42 -3.52 5.43
CA THR A 91 20.57 -4.88 6.00
C THR A 91 21.93 -5.49 5.68
N SER A 92 22.46 -5.27 4.48
CA SER A 92 23.80 -5.72 4.09
C SER A 92 24.90 -5.09 4.95
N VAL A 93 24.79 -3.78 5.25
CA VAL A 93 25.74 -3.09 6.12
C VAL A 93 25.63 -3.57 7.56
N LEU A 94 24.42 -3.84 8.05
CA LEU A 94 24.23 -4.43 9.39
C LEU A 94 24.88 -5.83 9.49
N ARG A 95 24.73 -6.69 8.46
CA ARG A 95 25.41 -8.00 8.38
C ARG A 95 26.92 -7.86 8.36
N PHE A 96 27.44 -6.90 7.59
CA PHE A 96 28.88 -6.62 7.54
C PHE A 96 29.40 -6.18 8.92
N LEU A 97 28.71 -5.25 9.59
CA LEU A 97 29.10 -4.78 10.93
C LEU A 97 28.92 -5.85 12.01
N GLN A 98 27.99 -6.79 11.85
CA GLN A 98 27.89 -7.95 12.72
C GLN A 98 29.19 -8.77 12.72
N GLN A 99 29.74 -9.04 11.54
CA GLN A 99 30.92 -9.91 11.35
C GLN A 99 32.26 -9.18 11.55
N HIS A 100 32.30 -7.89 11.22
CA HIS A 100 33.55 -7.11 11.14
C HIS A 100 33.56 -5.89 12.07
N GLY A 101 32.43 -5.49 12.64
CA GLY A 101 32.29 -4.22 13.37
C GLY A 101 33.28 -4.06 14.52
N HIS A 102 33.50 -5.10 15.33
CA HIS A 102 34.47 -5.05 16.43
C HIS A 102 35.90 -4.73 15.93
N ARG A 103 36.34 -5.36 14.83
CA ARG A 103 37.66 -5.13 14.23
C ARG A 103 37.80 -3.74 13.61
N LEU A 104 36.69 -3.12 13.23
CA LEU A 104 36.62 -1.80 12.58
C LEU A 104 36.34 -0.66 13.57
N GLY A 105 36.41 -0.90 14.88
CA GLY A 105 36.10 0.12 15.90
C GLY A 105 34.61 0.51 15.98
N ALA A 106 33.73 -0.35 15.45
CA ALA A 106 32.27 -0.20 15.48
C ALA A 106 31.61 -1.40 16.19
N PRO A 107 31.83 -1.58 17.51
CA PRO A 107 31.20 -2.66 18.27
C PRO A 107 29.70 -2.41 18.48
N GLY A 108 28.95 -3.44 18.90
CA GLY A 108 27.53 -3.33 19.27
C GLY A 108 26.54 -3.86 18.22
N PHE A 109 27.02 -4.63 17.25
CA PHE A 109 26.19 -5.25 16.19
C PHE A 109 26.14 -6.78 16.27
N GLN A 110 26.78 -7.41 17.26
CA GLN A 110 26.97 -8.86 17.35
C GLN A 110 25.64 -9.63 17.29
N ASP A 111 24.60 -9.09 17.95
CA ASP A 111 23.28 -9.72 18.04
C ASP A 111 22.24 -9.11 17.09
N CYS A 112 22.66 -8.41 16.02
CA CYS A 112 21.71 -7.71 15.14
C CYS A 112 20.94 -8.64 14.18
N PHE A 113 21.31 -9.92 14.08
CA PHE A 113 20.72 -10.87 13.12
C PHE A 113 19.18 -10.94 13.15
N PRO A 114 18.50 -11.05 14.29
CA PRO A 114 17.03 -11.07 14.31
C PRO A 114 16.42 -9.78 13.75
N THR A 115 17.10 -8.64 13.96
CA THR A 115 16.66 -7.36 13.39
C THR A 115 16.85 -7.34 11.88
N VAL A 116 17.98 -7.86 11.38
CA VAL A 116 18.25 -7.99 9.95
C VAL A 116 17.22 -8.88 9.28
N GLU A 117 16.93 -10.06 9.84
CA GLU A 117 15.94 -11.00 9.32
C GLU A 117 14.54 -10.39 9.25
N PHE A 118 14.12 -9.68 10.31
CA PHE A 118 12.87 -8.92 10.31
C PHE A 118 12.83 -7.87 9.18
N MET A 119 13.89 -7.08 9.03
CA MET A 119 13.96 -6.04 8.02
C MET A 119 13.92 -6.60 6.60
N GLU A 120 14.67 -7.68 6.34
CA GLU A 120 14.67 -8.38 5.06
C GLU A 120 13.28 -8.95 4.74
N THR A 121 12.61 -9.56 5.72
CA THR A 121 11.24 -10.09 5.58
C THR A 121 10.24 -9.01 5.22
N VAL A 122 10.27 -7.87 5.92
CA VAL A 122 9.38 -6.72 5.66
C VAL A 122 9.65 -6.11 4.28
N TYR A 123 10.92 -5.93 3.90
CA TYR A 123 11.29 -5.39 2.58
C TYR A 123 10.83 -6.31 1.45
N LYS A 124 11.02 -7.62 1.63
CA LYS A 124 10.60 -8.65 0.68
C LYS A 124 9.08 -8.66 0.51
N TRP A 125 8.34 -8.67 1.62
CA TRP A 125 6.88 -8.54 1.62
C TRP A 125 6.42 -7.29 0.85
N PHE A 126 6.99 -6.11 1.14
CA PHE A 126 6.62 -4.88 0.45
C PHE A 126 6.97 -4.90 -1.04
N SER A 127 8.13 -5.45 -1.40
CA SER A 127 8.59 -5.52 -2.79
C SER A 127 7.63 -6.32 -3.66
N VAL A 128 7.11 -7.43 -3.13
CA VAL A 128 6.13 -8.28 -3.84
C VAL A 128 4.78 -7.58 -4.00
N HIS A 129 4.34 -6.78 -3.02
CA HIS A 129 3.10 -6.02 -3.12
C HIS A 129 3.23 -4.79 -4.03
N ASN A 130 4.44 -4.31 -4.28
CA ASN A 130 4.71 -3.06 -4.97
C ASN A 130 5.35 -3.24 -6.36
N ILE A 131 4.92 -4.25 -7.13
CA ILE A 131 5.41 -4.47 -8.50
C ILE A 131 4.66 -3.51 -9.43
N LYS A 132 5.33 -2.41 -9.82
CA LYS A 132 4.71 -1.33 -10.63
C LYS A 132 5.00 -1.40 -12.13
N SER A 133 6.00 -2.16 -12.55
CA SER A 133 6.49 -2.16 -13.94
C SER A 133 7.09 -3.51 -14.32
N THR A 134 7.03 -3.83 -15.61
CA THR A 134 7.61 -5.04 -16.20
C THR A 134 9.13 -4.98 -16.38
N THR A 135 9.72 -3.79 -16.37
CA THR A 135 11.14 -3.58 -16.66
C THR A 135 11.95 -3.16 -15.43
N PHE A 136 11.28 -2.74 -14.35
CA PHE A 136 11.95 -2.17 -13.18
C PHE A 136 12.85 -3.18 -12.47
N CYS A 137 12.48 -4.46 -12.44
CA CYS A 137 13.30 -5.54 -11.88
C CYS A 137 14.70 -5.61 -12.52
N THR A 138 14.81 -5.36 -13.83
CA THR A 138 16.08 -5.36 -14.57
C THR A 138 16.96 -4.20 -14.14
N VAL A 139 16.38 -3.01 -14.02
CA VAL A 139 17.10 -1.80 -13.60
C VAL A 139 17.53 -1.90 -12.13
N SER A 140 16.63 -2.35 -11.26
CA SER A 140 16.91 -2.50 -9.84
C SER A 140 17.71 -3.77 -9.50
N ARG A 141 17.88 -4.68 -10.47
CA ARG A 141 18.50 -6.01 -10.29
C ARG A 141 17.88 -6.78 -9.12
N ASP A 142 16.55 -6.71 -9.00
CA ASP A 142 15.80 -7.26 -7.87
C ASP A 142 14.71 -8.21 -8.38
N ALA A 143 14.93 -9.51 -8.21
CA ALA A 143 14.02 -10.56 -8.65
C ALA A 143 12.65 -10.51 -7.93
N TRP A 144 12.60 -9.95 -6.71
CA TRP A 144 11.35 -9.79 -5.96
C TRP A 144 10.39 -8.80 -6.61
N LYS A 145 10.88 -7.97 -7.54
CA LYS A 145 10.10 -6.96 -8.26
C LYS A 145 9.70 -7.36 -9.68
N MET A 146 9.93 -8.62 -10.06
CA MET A 146 9.50 -9.15 -11.36
C MET A 146 7.97 -9.20 -11.44
N PRO A 147 7.34 -8.99 -12.60
CA PRO A 147 5.93 -9.32 -12.80
C PRO A 147 5.65 -10.78 -12.46
N PHE A 148 4.42 -11.05 -12.05
CA PHE A 148 3.95 -12.42 -11.89
C PHE A 148 3.47 -12.93 -13.23
N ASN A 149 4.05 -14.03 -13.72
CA ASN A 149 3.68 -14.65 -15.00
C ASN A 149 3.09 -16.06 -14.82
N SER A 150 3.13 -16.61 -13.61
CA SER A 150 2.60 -17.95 -13.29
C SER A 150 1.87 -17.93 -11.94
N ALA A 151 0.75 -18.64 -11.86
CA ALA A 151 0.03 -18.84 -10.60
C ALA A 151 0.81 -19.72 -9.60
N SER A 152 1.80 -20.46 -10.08
CA SER A 152 2.71 -21.30 -9.28
C SER A 152 4.05 -20.61 -8.96
N ASP A 153 4.12 -19.28 -9.08
CA ASP A 153 5.34 -18.52 -8.79
C ASP A 153 5.74 -18.68 -7.31
N GLU A 154 7.00 -19.06 -7.07
CA GLU A 154 7.53 -19.30 -5.72
C GLU A 154 7.37 -18.10 -4.78
N ARG A 155 7.31 -16.88 -5.32
CA ARG A 155 7.13 -15.67 -4.51
C ARG A 155 5.69 -15.53 -4.01
N LEU A 156 4.70 -16.07 -4.72
CA LEU A 156 3.32 -16.19 -4.23
C LEU A 156 3.24 -17.26 -3.15
N LEU A 157 3.93 -18.40 -3.35
CA LEU A 157 4.02 -19.45 -2.34
C LEU A 157 4.68 -18.91 -1.06
N TRP A 158 5.80 -18.20 -1.19
CA TRP A 158 6.48 -17.56 -0.07
C TRP A 158 5.58 -16.60 0.71
N LEU A 159 4.72 -15.82 0.03
CA LEU A 159 3.75 -14.96 0.70
C LEU A 159 2.73 -15.77 1.51
N GLU A 160 2.20 -16.84 0.94
CA GLU A 160 1.14 -17.66 1.53
C GLU A 160 1.63 -18.54 2.68
N THR A 161 2.86 -19.04 2.63
CA THR A 161 3.42 -19.94 3.63
C THR A 161 4.41 -19.20 4.52
N GLU A 162 5.65 -19.04 4.07
CA GLU A 162 6.77 -18.56 4.89
C GLU A 162 6.53 -17.17 5.50
N CYS A 163 5.94 -16.24 4.74
CA CYS A 163 5.72 -14.87 5.21
C CYS A 163 4.62 -14.82 6.28
N LEU A 164 3.46 -15.43 6.02
CA LEU A 164 2.38 -15.47 7.00
C LEU A 164 2.75 -16.29 8.24
N ASP A 165 3.43 -17.42 8.06
CA ASP A 165 3.93 -18.25 9.17
C ASP A 165 4.95 -17.48 10.05
N TYR A 166 5.81 -16.67 9.43
CA TYR A 166 6.73 -15.80 10.17
C TYR A 166 5.98 -14.84 11.11
N PHE A 167 4.95 -14.14 10.60
CA PHE A 167 4.18 -13.20 11.40
C PHE A 167 3.23 -13.88 12.39
N ALA A 168 2.68 -15.05 12.05
CA ALA A 168 1.83 -15.84 12.92
C ALA A 168 2.62 -16.42 14.10
N SER A 169 3.72 -17.12 13.83
CA SER A 169 4.59 -17.68 14.89
C SER A 169 5.20 -16.60 15.79
N TRP A 170 5.50 -15.42 15.24
CA TRP A 170 5.93 -14.29 16.05
C TRP A 170 4.80 -13.78 16.96
N LYS A 171 3.57 -13.65 16.44
CA LYS A 171 2.40 -13.23 17.25
C LYS A 171 2.14 -14.21 18.39
N GLU A 172 2.19 -15.51 18.13
CA GLU A 172 1.99 -16.57 19.12
C GLU A 172 3.08 -16.58 20.19
N GLY A 173 4.33 -16.31 19.80
CA GLY A 173 5.47 -16.24 20.72
C GLY A 173 5.58 -14.94 21.52
N ALA A 174 4.73 -13.94 21.28
CA ALA A 174 4.77 -12.66 21.97
C ALA A 174 3.92 -12.70 23.25
N PHE A 175 4.56 -12.53 24.41
CA PHE A 175 3.85 -12.53 25.70
C PHE A 175 3.21 -11.18 25.99
N HIS A 176 3.85 -10.09 25.55
CA HIS A 176 3.38 -8.74 25.78
C HIS A 176 3.06 -8.01 24.47
N LYS A 177 1.99 -7.20 24.47
CA LYS A 177 1.51 -6.45 23.29
C LYS A 177 2.54 -5.53 22.62
N LEU A 178 3.58 -5.12 23.35
CA LEU A 178 4.66 -4.25 22.86
C LEU A 178 5.81 -5.04 22.22
N GLU A 179 5.77 -6.38 22.29
CA GLU A 179 6.75 -7.30 21.69
C GLU A 179 6.43 -7.67 20.25
N TYR A 180 5.23 -7.33 19.78
CA TYR A 180 4.73 -7.61 18.44
C TYR A 180 4.12 -6.35 17.79
N LEU A 181 3.66 -6.49 16.55
CA LEU A 181 2.83 -5.51 15.86
C LEU A 181 1.48 -5.33 16.58
N THR A 182 0.80 -4.19 16.38
CA THR A 182 -0.59 -4.05 16.82
C THR A 182 -1.51 -5.03 16.07
N VAL A 183 -2.64 -5.36 16.70
CA VAL A 183 -3.64 -6.27 16.14
C VAL A 183 -4.10 -5.77 14.77
N GLU A 184 -4.38 -4.48 14.64
CA GLU A 184 -4.86 -3.89 13.38
C GLU A 184 -3.82 -3.95 12.27
N THR A 185 -2.54 -3.76 12.61
CA THR A 185 -1.45 -3.83 11.61
C THR A 185 -1.22 -5.27 11.16
N HIS A 186 -1.31 -6.23 12.07
CA HIS A 186 -1.20 -7.64 11.76
C HIS A 186 -2.39 -8.13 10.90
N GLU A 187 -3.62 -7.82 11.29
CA GLU A 187 -4.82 -8.19 10.53
C GLU A 187 -4.78 -7.60 9.13
N ALA A 188 -4.42 -6.31 9.00
CA ALA A 188 -4.27 -5.67 7.70
C ALA A 188 -3.19 -6.35 6.84
N LEU A 189 -2.05 -6.70 7.42
CA LEU A 189 -0.98 -7.43 6.74
C LEU A 189 -1.44 -8.80 6.26
N THR A 190 -2.13 -9.57 7.09
CA THR A 190 -2.61 -10.92 6.76
C THR A 190 -3.63 -10.86 5.63
N VAL A 191 -4.69 -10.06 5.78
CA VAL A 191 -5.77 -9.94 4.78
C VAL A 191 -5.22 -9.42 3.44
N THR A 192 -4.38 -8.39 3.44
CA THR A 192 -3.77 -7.86 2.22
C THR A 192 -2.89 -8.91 1.53
N THR A 193 -2.13 -9.68 2.29
CA THR A 193 -1.26 -10.75 1.75
C THR A 193 -2.09 -11.84 1.09
N GLU A 194 -3.08 -12.40 1.81
CA GLU A 194 -3.97 -13.44 1.31
C GLU A 194 -4.74 -12.96 0.07
N SER A 195 -5.29 -11.75 0.13
CA SER A 195 -6.00 -11.12 -1.00
C SER A 195 -5.09 -10.95 -2.20
N THR A 196 -3.85 -10.51 -2.02
CA THR A 196 -2.88 -10.33 -3.12
C THR A 196 -2.57 -11.66 -3.79
N VAL A 197 -2.35 -12.73 -3.01
CA VAL A 197 -2.08 -14.07 -3.53
C VAL A 197 -3.29 -14.61 -4.29
N MET A 198 -4.47 -14.61 -3.66
CA MET A 198 -5.69 -15.12 -4.28
C MET A 198 -6.04 -14.37 -5.56
N HIS A 199 -5.99 -13.04 -5.54
CA HIS A 199 -6.33 -12.23 -6.70
C HIS A 199 -5.32 -12.40 -7.84
N THR A 200 -4.02 -12.48 -7.53
CA THR A 200 -2.98 -12.70 -8.53
C THR A 200 -3.14 -14.06 -9.21
N LYS A 201 -3.34 -15.13 -8.43
CA LYS A 201 -3.59 -16.48 -8.96
C LYS A 201 -4.86 -16.51 -9.83
N HIS A 202 -5.94 -15.86 -9.37
CA HIS A 202 -7.19 -15.77 -10.13
C HIS A 202 -7.01 -15.11 -11.50
N LEU A 203 -6.33 -13.96 -11.55
CA LEU A 203 -6.06 -13.25 -12.82
C LEU A 203 -5.21 -14.10 -13.77
N LEU A 204 -4.15 -14.74 -13.28
CA LEU A 204 -3.28 -15.58 -14.12
C LEU A 204 -4.04 -16.79 -14.67
N ASN A 205 -4.86 -17.45 -13.83
CA ASN A 205 -5.71 -18.57 -14.24
C ASN A 205 -6.81 -18.15 -15.22
N ALA A 206 -7.26 -16.89 -15.18
CA ALA A 206 -8.20 -16.34 -16.14
C ALA A 206 -7.58 -16.03 -17.52
N GLY A 207 -6.26 -16.24 -17.68
CA GLY A 207 -5.54 -16.10 -18.94
C GLY A 207 -4.78 -14.77 -19.11
N PHE A 208 -4.63 -13.97 -18.05
CA PHE A 208 -3.78 -12.78 -18.11
C PHE A 208 -2.30 -13.17 -18.19
N HIS A 209 -1.54 -12.53 -19.09
CA HIS A 209 -0.12 -12.86 -19.31
C HIS A 209 0.78 -12.54 -18.12
N PHE A 210 0.45 -11.48 -17.39
CA PHE A 210 1.18 -11.08 -16.20
C PHE A 210 0.30 -10.25 -15.26
N VAL A 211 0.73 -10.13 -14.00
CA VAL A 211 0.08 -9.30 -12.97
C VAL A 211 1.09 -8.36 -12.33
N LEU A 212 0.68 -7.10 -12.15
CA LEU A 212 1.42 -6.04 -11.46
C LEU A 212 0.69 -5.68 -10.16
N THR A 213 1.17 -6.16 -9.03
CA THR A 213 0.56 -5.99 -7.71
C THR A 213 0.53 -4.54 -7.23
N GLY A 214 1.40 -3.68 -7.77
CA GLY A 214 1.40 -2.26 -7.47
C GLY A 214 0.14 -1.52 -7.94
N LYS A 215 -0.76 -2.19 -8.69
CA LYS A 215 -2.09 -1.68 -9.05
C LYS A 215 -3.19 -2.01 -8.04
N PHE A 216 -2.85 -2.72 -6.96
CA PHE A 216 -3.79 -3.04 -5.88
C PHE A 216 -3.81 -1.98 -4.76
N SER A 217 -2.93 -0.96 -4.80
CA SER A 217 -2.93 0.13 -3.83
C SER A 217 -3.90 1.26 -4.17
N SER A 218 -4.14 2.12 -3.18
CA SER A 218 -4.80 3.42 -3.34
C SER A 218 -3.87 4.54 -3.82
N ASP A 219 -2.59 4.25 -4.14
CA ASP A 219 -1.62 5.25 -4.63
C ASP A 219 -2.19 6.06 -5.81
N ASP A 220 -2.85 5.40 -6.77
CA ASP A 220 -3.44 6.08 -7.94
C ASP A 220 -4.51 7.09 -7.47
N VAL A 221 -5.31 6.76 -6.44
CA VAL A 221 -6.34 7.65 -5.85
C VAL A 221 -5.71 8.79 -5.04
N GLU A 222 -4.65 8.52 -4.28
CA GLU A 222 -3.91 9.57 -3.55
C GLU A 222 -3.15 10.50 -4.50
N SER A 223 -2.76 9.99 -5.67
CA SER A 223 -2.07 10.74 -6.72
C SER A 223 -3.00 11.62 -7.53
N LEU A 224 -4.31 11.33 -7.55
CA LEU A 224 -5.31 12.25 -8.09
C LEU A 224 -5.27 13.48 -7.20
N PRO A 225 -4.72 14.61 -7.67
CA PRO A 225 -5.06 15.87 -7.04
C PRO A 225 -6.58 16.01 -7.18
N ALA A 226 -7.22 16.87 -6.40
CA ALA A 226 -8.37 17.58 -6.94
C ALA A 226 -7.89 18.23 -8.27
N GLN A 227 -8.11 17.55 -9.39
CA GLN A 227 -7.33 17.80 -10.60
C GLN A 227 -7.99 18.95 -11.35
N LYS A 228 -7.34 20.11 -11.28
CA LYS A 228 -7.27 21.10 -12.37
C LYS A 228 -8.63 21.51 -12.98
N VAL A 229 -9.42 22.31 -12.26
CA VAL A 229 -10.27 23.34 -12.89
C VAL A 229 -9.58 24.70 -12.70
N ALA A 230 -8.45 24.86 -13.37
CA ALA A 230 -7.89 26.18 -13.64
C ALA A 230 -7.38 26.13 -15.07
N GLY A 231 -8.31 26.15 -16.01
CA GLY A 231 -7.99 26.56 -17.37
C GLY A 231 -7.39 27.96 -17.30
N THR A 232 -6.23 28.15 -17.95
CA THR A 232 -5.77 29.44 -18.47
C THR A 232 -6.25 30.68 -17.72
N ALA A 233 -5.64 30.97 -16.57
CA ALA A 233 -5.57 32.32 -16.03
C ALA A 233 -4.10 32.59 -15.68
N PRO A 234 -3.47 33.66 -16.21
CA PRO A 234 -2.06 33.92 -15.92
C PRO A 234 -1.87 34.22 -14.44
N LEU A 235 -0.65 33.98 -13.97
CA LEU A 235 -0.11 34.34 -12.67
C LEU A 235 -0.88 35.50 -12.01
N LEU A 236 -1.43 35.25 -10.81
CA LEU A 236 -1.36 36.12 -9.64
C LEU A 236 -2.12 35.43 -8.49
N THR A 237 -1.54 35.48 -7.29
CA THR A 237 -2.11 35.15 -5.95
C THR A 237 -2.01 33.70 -5.42
N GLY A 238 -1.07 33.52 -4.47
CA GLY A 238 -1.38 33.23 -3.06
C GLY A 238 -2.13 31.95 -2.68
N ALA A 239 -1.37 30.98 -2.15
CA ALA A 239 -1.73 29.93 -1.19
C ALA A 239 -3.21 29.74 -0.79
N PHE A 240 -3.84 28.67 -1.29
CA PHE A 240 -4.93 27.98 -0.61
C PHE A 240 -4.72 26.47 -0.68
N THR A 241 -4.26 25.88 0.42
CA THR A 241 -4.16 24.43 0.60
C THR A 241 -5.32 23.95 1.46
N THR A 242 -6.49 23.75 0.85
CA THR A 242 -7.62 22.85 1.21
C THR A 242 -8.91 23.39 0.56
N PRO A 243 -9.64 22.60 -0.26
CA PRO A 243 -10.99 22.97 -0.67
C PRO A 243 -11.94 22.81 0.52
N SER A 244 -12.83 23.79 0.73
CA SER A 244 -13.96 23.64 1.65
C SER A 244 -14.98 22.64 1.08
N THR A 245 -15.63 21.87 1.94
CA THR A 245 -16.53 20.73 1.62
C THR A 245 -17.67 21.08 0.63
N MET A 246 -18.07 22.35 0.57
CA MET A 246 -19.08 22.86 -0.37
C MET A 246 -18.58 22.97 -1.83
N LEU A 247 -17.27 23.08 -2.06
CA LEU A 247 -16.69 23.21 -3.40
C LEU A 247 -16.40 21.85 -4.04
N SER A 248 -16.18 20.79 -3.26
CA SER A 248 -15.93 19.45 -3.79
C SER A 248 -17.15 18.80 -4.46
N GLU A 249 -18.36 19.17 -4.07
CA GLU A 249 -19.59 18.60 -4.67
C GLU A 249 -19.97 19.25 -6.01
N LEU A 250 -19.61 20.52 -6.23
CA LEU A 250 -19.93 21.24 -7.47
C LEU A 250 -18.94 20.95 -8.63
N GLU A 251 -17.74 20.46 -8.33
CA GLU A 251 -16.67 20.24 -9.32
C GLU A 251 -16.58 18.81 -9.86
N TYR A 252 -17.33 17.84 -9.33
CA TYR A 252 -17.34 16.46 -9.85
C TYR A 252 -18.23 16.35 -11.10
N LYS A 253 -17.87 17.03 -12.19
CA LYS A 253 -18.42 16.77 -13.53
C LYS A 253 -17.66 15.60 -14.18
N PRO A 254 -18.34 14.62 -14.80
CA PRO A 254 -17.67 13.51 -15.46
C PRO A 254 -16.79 14.06 -16.60
N ILE A 255 -15.50 13.75 -16.55
CA ILE A 255 -14.56 13.99 -17.66
C ILE A 255 -14.95 13.01 -18.77
N ALA A 256 -15.78 13.45 -19.72
CA ALA A 256 -15.94 12.75 -20.98
C ALA A 256 -14.64 12.91 -21.79
N GLU A 257 -14.03 11.79 -22.17
CA GLU A 257 -12.77 11.70 -22.92
C GLU A 257 -12.77 12.51 -24.22
N PRO A 258 -11.63 13.12 -24.63
CA PRO A 258 -11.40 13.53 -26.00
C PRO A 258 -10.43 12.56 -26.67
N TYR A 259 -10.77 11.26 -26.76
CA TYR A 259 -9.98 10.30 -27.54
C TYR A 259 -10.87 9.30 -28.27
N LEU A 260 -11.55 9.76 -29.31
CA LEU A 260 -12.01 8.92 -30.42
C LEU A 260 -12.39 9.83 -31.59
N GLN A 261 -11.42 10.15 -32.45
CA GLN A 261 -11.75 10.45 -33.84
C GLN A 261 -11.74 9.11 -34.61
N PRO A 262 -12.87 8.65 -35.15
CA PRO A 262 -12.87 7.48 -36.01
C PRO A 262 -12.25 7.83 -37.37
N PRO A 263 -11.41 6.97 -37.97
CA PRO A 263 -11.04 7.13 -39.37
C PRO A 263 -12.28 6.95 -40.24
N SER A 264 -12.36 7.80 -41.26
CA SER A 264 -13.38 7.79 -42.29
C SER A 264 -13.42 6.45 -43.04
N VAL A 265 -14.63 5.97 -43.34
CA VAL A 265 -15.13 5.46 -44.63
C VAL A 265 -16.21 4.38 -44.41
N THR A 266 -17.46 4.79 -44.68
CA THR A 266 -18.66 4.06 -45.12
C THR A 266 -19.07 2.73 -44.45
N ALA A 267 -20.17 2.73 -43.70
CA ALA A 267 -21.49 2.28 -44.20
C ALA A 267 -22.56 2.22 -43.08
N LYS A 268 -23.63 3.00 -43.29
CA LYS A 268 -25.04 2.87 -42.84
C LYS A 268 -25.32 2.18 -41.48
N CYS A 269 -25.69 2.98 -40.48
CA CYS A 269 -26.95 2.78 -39.75
C CYS A 269 -27.42 4.07 -39.07
N ALA A 270 -28.74 4.28 -39.08
CA ALA A 270 -29.41 5.56 -38.88
C ALA A 270 -29.27 6.16 -37.47
N VAL A 271 -29.13 7.49 -37.45
CA VAL A 271 -29.22 8.36 -36.28
C VAL A 271 -30.69 8.62 -35.96
N TYR A 272 -31.13 8.35 -34.73
CA TYR A 272 -32.33 8.98 -34.17
C TYR A 272 -31.90 9.86 -33.00
N ASN A 273 -31.95 11.17 -33.23
CA ASN A 273 -31.83 12.21 -32.22
C ASN A 273 -33.23 12.56 -31.69
N GLY A 274 -33.34 12.72 -30.37
CA GLY A 274 -34.36 13.54 -29.72
C GLY A 274 -35.18 12.83 -28.65
N ILE A 275 -35.22 13.37 -27.43
CA ILE A 275 -36.37 14.14 -26.91
C ILE A 275 -36.04 14.77 -25.53
N TYR A 276 -36.65 15.94 -25.34
CA TYR A 276 -36.65 16.92 -24.27
C TYR A 276 -37.03 16.43 -22.86
N LEU A 277 -36.54 17.18 -21.86
CA LEU A 277 -37.03 17.22 -20.47
C LEU A 277 -38.44 17.82 -20.35
N ARG A 278 -39.32 17.17 -19.58
CA ARG A 278 -40.45 17.82 -18.88
C ARG A 278 -40.62 17.21 -17.48
N SER A 279 -40.56 18.08 -16.47
CA SER A 279 -40.92 17.78 -15.08
C SER A 279 -42.43 17.95 -14.90
N ILE A 280 -43.17 16.92 -14.41
CA ILE A 280 -44.34 17.03 -13.51
C ILE A 280 -44.51 15.71 -12.71
N HIS A 281 -44.41 15.81 -11.37
CA HIS A 281 -44.99 15.03 -10.25
C HIS A 281 -45.70 13.66 -10.48
N GLN A 282 -45.18 12.58 -9.85
CA GLN A 282 -45.71 11.86 -8.65
C GLN A 282 -45.01 10.49 -8.43
N SER A 283 -44.73 10.16 -7.17
CA SER A 283 -43.92 9.07 -6.57
C SER A 283 -44.51 7.64 -6.71
N PRO A 284 -43.95 6.56 -6.10
CA PRO A 284 -42.64 6.36 -5.44
C PRO A 284 -41.93 5.01 -5.80
N SER A 285 -40.63 5.02 -6.09
CA SER A 285 -39.67 3.96 -5.65
C SER A 285 -38.30 4.24 -6.27
N THR A 286 -37.47 5.00 -5.57
CA THR A 286 -36.07 5.18 -5.95
C THR A 286 -35.24 5.12 -4.68
N THR A 287 -34.73 3.92 -4.38
CA THR A 287 -33.66 3.77 -3.40
C THR A 287 -32.35 4.01 -4.16
N VAL A 288 -31.86 5.24 -4.09
CA VAL A 288 -30.46 5.57 -4.40
C VAL A 288 -29.60 4.86 -3.37
N LEU A 289 -28.71 3.95 -3.80
CA LEU A 289 -27.76 3.32 -2.88
C LEU A 289 -26.55 4.26 -2.67
N PRO A 290 -26.27 4.66 -1.42
CA PRO A 290 -25.13 5.50 -1.08
C PRO A 290 -23.82 4.70 -0.99
N ILE A 291 -22.72 5.42 -1.12
CA ILE A 291 -21.36 4.98 -0.78
C ILE A 291 -21.37 4.38 0.63
N VAL A 292 -21.04 3.10 0.75
CA VAL A 292 -21.02 2.39 2.05
C VAL A 292 -19.80 2.85 2.84
N TYR A 293 -20.02 3.78 3.77
CA TYR A 293 -19.14 4.04 4.89
C TYR A 293 -19.42 3.01 6.00
N LEU A 294 -18.48 2.11 6.27
CA LEU A 294 -18.51 1.30 7.48
C LEU A 294 -18.00 2.14 8.67
N SER A 295 -18.88 2.96 9.23
CA SER A 295 -18.71 3.46 10.60
C SER A 295 -19.24 2.39 11.55
N LYS A 296 -18.37 1.85 12.43
CA LYS A 296 -18.83 1.04 13.57
C LYS A 296 -19.59 1.96 14.53
N HIS A 297 -20.92 1.97 14.45
CA HIS A 297 -21.76 2.47 15.54
C HIS A 297 -21.69 1.47 16.69
N LEU A 298 -20.90 1.80 17.72
CA LEU A 298 -21.05 1.25 19.05
C LEU A 298 -22.32 1.84 19.66
N ASP A 299 -23.16 0.97 20.21
CA ASP A 299 -24.48 1.24 20.76
C ASP A 299 -24.38 2.06 22.07
N PRO A 300 -24.90 3.30 22.14
CA PRO A 300 -24.68 4.19 23.29
C PRO A 300 -25.57 3.89 24.52
N HIS A 301 -26.34 2.80 24.55
CA HIS A 301 -27.27 2.49 25.66
C HIS A 301 -26.89 1.29 26.54
N LYS A 302 -25.68 0.75 26.44
CA LYS A 302 -25.13 -0.20 27.42
C LYS A 302 -23.80 0.28 27.97
N LEU A 303 -23.83 1.17 28.96
CA LEU A 303 -22.82 1.38 30.01
C LEU A 303 -23.30 2.53 30.93
N SER A 304 -24.22 2.22 31.84
CA SER A 304 -24.41 3.03 33.05
C SER A 304 -23.63 2.39 34.20
N CYS A 305 -23.02 3.24 35.04
CA CYS A 305 -22.17 2.95 36.21
C CYS A 305 -20.68 2.72 35.86
N GLY A 306 -19.71 3.49 36.33
CA GLY A 306 -19.70 4.66 37.22
C GLY A 306 -18.24 5.14 37.40
N HIS A 307 -18.06 6.46 37.49
CA HIS A 307 -16.87 7.19 37.98
C HIS A 307 -15.48 6.82 37.45
N CYS A 308 -14.93 7.68 36.58
CA CYS A 308 -13.60 8.29 36.76
C CYS A 308 -13.37 9.36 35.67
N THR A 309 -13.05 10.57 36.11
CA THR A 309 -12.80 11.80 35.34
C THR A 309 -11.36 11.85 34.81
N HIS A 310 -11.16 12.10 33.50
CA HIS A 310 -10.21 13.09 32.92
C HIS A 310 -10.07 12.93 31.38
N PRO A 311 -9.81 14.03 30.62
CA PRO A 311 -9.90 14.06 29.16
C PRO A 311 -8.54 13.90 28.46
N ASN A 312 -8.59 13.62 27.14
CA ASN A 312 -7.52 13.61 26.13
C ASN A 312 -6.85 12.26 25.82
N MET A 313 -7.39 11.55 24.81
CA MET A 313 -6.61 10.96 23.71
C MET A 313 -7.56 10.34 22.67
N ALA A 314 -8.10 11.16 21.76
CA ALA A 314 -8.66 10.66 20.50
C ALA A 314 -7.58 10.78 19.42
N SER A 315 -6.87 9.69 19.15
CA SER A 315 -6.02 9.60 17.96
C SER A 315 -6.87 9.02 16.83
N ASN A 316 -7.15 9.87 15.83
CA ASN A 316 -7.85 9.50 14.60
C ASN A 316 -7.18 8.30 13.92
N VAL A 317 -7.84 7.15 13.91
CA VAL A 317 -7.50 6.01 13.06
C VAL A 317 -8.49 6.01 11.90
N LEU A 318 -8.11 6.64 10.78
CA LEU A 318 -8.80 6.48 9.50
C LEU A 318 -8.27 5.20 8.84
N ILE A 319 -9.04 4.12 8.90
CA ILE A 319 -8.78 2.89 8.15
C ILE A 319 -9.56 3.01 6.83
N PHE A 320 -8.85 3.18 5.71
CA PHE A 320 -9.44 3.07 4.38
C PHE A 320 -9.41 1.59 3.95
N ALA A 321 -10.58 0.99 3.79
CA ALA A 321 -10.73 -0.28 3.09
C ALA A 321 -11.06 0.03 1.62
N CYS A 322 -10.21 -0.40 0.68
CA CYS A 322 -10.49 -0.26 -0.74
C CYS A 322 -11.36 -1.44 -1.21
N VAL A 323 -12.57 -1.15 -1.69
CA VAL A 323 -13.36 -2.09 -2.48
C VAL A 323 -13.01 -1.86 -3.95
N GLN A 324 -12.26 -2.77 -4.57
CA GLN A 324 -11.96 -2.68 -6.00
C GLN A 324 -13.11 -3.28 -6.83
N ILE A 325 -13.80 -2.44 -7.61
CA ILE A 325 -14.70 -2.87 -8.69
C ILE A 325 -14.13 -2.32 -9.99
N LYS A 326 -13.46 -3.16 -10.78
CA LYS A 326 -13.13 -2.85 -12.18
C LYS A 326 -13.98 -3.72 -13.10
N PHE A 327 -14.84 -3.08 -13.89
CA PHE A 327 -15.45 -3.72 -15.06
C PHE A 327 -14.39 -3.80 -16.17
N VAL A 328 -14.07 -5.00 -16.63
CA VAL A 328 -13.23 -5.20 -17.81
C VAL A 328 -14.08 -5.82 -18.92
N ILE A 329 -14.30 -5.03 -19.96
CA ILE A 329 -14.93 -5.47 -21.22
C ILE A 329 -13.90 -6.31 -21.97
N ARG A 330 -14.23 -7.58 -22.25
CA ARG A 330 -13.50 -8.42 -23.20
C ARG A 330 -13.68 -7.85 -24.60
N ARG A 331 -12.60 -7.54 -25.31
CA ARG A 331 -12.59 -7.54 -26.77
C ARG A 331 -11.74 -8.71 -27.24
N SER A 332 -12.40 -9.80 -27.62
CA SER A 332 -11.80 -10.90 -28.35
C SER A 332 -11.85 -10.58 -29.84
N GLU A 333 -10.72 -10.34 -30.47
CA GLU A 333 -10.60 -10.57 -31.91
C GLU A 333 -9.30 -11.30 -32.21
N SER A 334 -9.48 -12.58 -32.51
CA SER A 334 -8.50 -13.47 -33.11
C SER A 334 -8.27 -13.01 -34.54
N PHE A 335 -7.05 -12.61 -34.91
CA PHE A 335 -6.64 -12.58 -36.31
C PHE A 335 -5.65 -13.71 -36.58
N GLY A 336 -6.15 -14.67 -37.36
CA GLY A 336 -5.45 -15.87 -37.77
C GLY A 336 -4.31 -15.59 -38.74
N ARG A 337 -3.40 -16.56 -38.74
CA ARG A 337 -2.28 -16.72 -39.67
C ARG A 337 -2.74 -16.61 -41.12
N TYR A 338 -2.01 -15.85 -41.92
CA TYR A 338 -1.72 -16.20 -43.30
C TYR A 338 -0.21 -16.12 -43.50
N GLY A 339 0.41 -17.28 -43.65
CA GLY A 339 1.74 -17.38 -44.25
C GLY A 339 1.62 -17.25 -45.77
N ARG A 340 2.68 -16.75 -46.40
CA ARG A 340 3.05 -17.07 -47.78
C ARG A 340 4.58 -16.99 -47.90
N SER A 341 5.13 -18.15 -48.29
CA SER A 341 6.21 -18.39 -49.26
C SER A 341 7.24 -17.29 -49.48
#